data_AF-A0A533SJP0-F1
#
_entry.id   AF-A0A533SJP0-F1
#
_cell.length_a   1.000
_cell.length_b   1.000
_cell.length_c   1.000
_cell.angle_alpha   90.00
_cell.angle_beta   90.00
_cell.angle_gamma   90.00
#
_symmetry.space_group_name_H-M   'P 1'
#
loop_
_entity.id
_entity.type
_entity.pdbx_description
1 polymer ?
#
loop_
_entity_poly.entity_id
_entity_poly.type
_entity_poly.pdbx_seq_one_letter_code
_entity_poly.pdbx_strand_id
1 'polypeptide(L)'
;MANDANQSPILNTTTNANDLIDTDNLWTEFYYRPRGYTGVFASYNEQPPVERFFASVPNGTYTLYAGLYFHANLQYYWGYSSSSPETNSFLVDRGSRGTFNEYALGTVTVTNGVFEIFVDRADLVPGRGTYPFYGWAWIRLVPVP
;
A
#
# COMPACT_ATOMS: atom_id res chain seq x y z
N MET A 1 7.34 3.01 -14.85
CA MET A 1 6.71 1.82 -15.46
C MET A 1 6.04 1.06 -14.32
N ALA A 2 4.81 0.60 -14.52
CA ALA A 2 4.13 -0.25 -13.53
C ALA A 2 4.89 -1.59 -13.41
N ASN A 3 4.94 -2.16 -12.21
CA ASN A 3 5.53 -3.49 -11.97
C ASN A 3 4.44 -4.47 -11.56
N ASP A 4 3.68 -4.91 -12.55
CA ASP A 4 2.50 -5.77 -12.35
C ASP A 4 2.89 -7.20 -11.93
N ALA A 5 4.15 -7.61 -12.14
CA ALA A 5 4.62 -8.97 -11.87
C ALA A 5 4.61 -9.35 -10.39
N ASN A 6 4.52 -8.36 -9.50
CA ASN A 6 4.57 -8.52 -8.05
C ASN A 6 3.26 -8.12 -7.36
N GLN A 7 2.16 -8.04 -8.12
CA GLN A 7 0.85 -7.61 -7.66
C GLN A 7 -0.24 -8.57 -8.15
N SER A 8 -1.25 -8.84 -7.32
CA SER A 8 -2.43 -9.62 -7.70
C SER A 8 -3.68 -9.13 -6.95
N PRO A 9 -4.80 -8.81 -7.62
CA PRO A 9 -4.96 -8.82 -9.08
C PRO A 9 -4.09 -7.76 -9.78
N ILE A 10 -3.78 -7.98 -11.05
CA ILE A 10 -3.16 -6.95 -11.88
C ILE A 10 -4.23 -5.89 -12.18
N LEU A 11 -3.89 -4.63 -11.92
CA LEU A 11 -4.76 -3.48 -12.20
C LEU A 11 -4.33 -2.83 -13.52
N ASN A 12 -5.29 -2.24 -14.23
CA ASN A 12 -4.95 -1.43 -15.39
C ASN A 12 -4.48 -0.05 -14.94
N THR A 13 -3.23 0.30 -15.24
CA THR A 13 -2.71 1.63 -14.94
C THR A 13 -3.48 2.72 -15.68
N THR A 14 -3.90 3.76 -14.97
CA THR A 14 -4.46 4.99 -15.56
C THR A 14 -3.61 6.22 -15.23
N THR A 15 -3.66 7.21 -16.12
CA THR A 15 -3.17 8.58 -15.87
C THR A 15 -4.28 9.60 -15.70
N ASN A 16 -5.54 9.17 -15.84
CA ASN A 16 -6.71 10.02 -15.73
C ASN A 16 -7.16 10.10 -14.27
N ALA A 17 -7.09 11.29 -13.67
CA ALA A 17 -7.48 11.47 -12.28
C ALA A 17 -8.98 11.25 -12.05
N ASN A 18 -9.81 11.32 -13.10
CA ASN A 18 -11.25 11.02 -13.00
C ASN A 18 -11.53 9.52 -12.79
N ASP A 19 -10.54 8.66 -12.99
CA ASP A 19 -10.67 7.22 -12.73
C ASP A 19 -10.39 6.89 -11.25
N LEU A 20 -9.94 7.86 -10.44
CA LEU A 20 -9.92 7.72 -8.98
C LEU A 20 -11.34 7.98 -8.47
N ILE A 21 -12.11 6.91 -8.33
CA ILE A 21 -13.50 6.93 -7.86
C ILE A 21 -13.50 6.48 -6.40
N ASP A 22 -14.21 7.20 -5.53
CA ASP A 22 -14.24 6.97 -4.08
C ASP A 22 -15.48 6.21 -3.58
N THR A 23 -16.22 5.60 -4.51
CA THR A 23 -17.48 4.88 -4.25
C THR A 23 -17.71 3.62 -5.09
N ASP A 24 -16.70 3.14 -5.83
CA ASP A 24 -16.79 1.93 -6.67
C ASP A 24 -16.36 0.63 -5.97
N ASN A 25 -15.76 0.72 -4.77
CA ASN A 25 -15.14 -0.39 -4.04
C ASN A 25 -14.07 -1.12 -4.86
N LEU A 26 -13.24 -0.38 -5.61
CA LEU A 26 -12.17 -0.95 -6.40
C LEU A 26 -10.83 -0.28 -6.10
N TRP A 27 -9.76 -1.02 -6.37
CA TRP A 27 -8.43 -0.44 -6.45
C TRP A 27 -8.23 0.24 -7.81
N THR A 28 -7.58 1.39 -7.79
CA THR A 28 -7.14 2.11 -8.97
C THR A 28 -5.62 2.25 -8.96
N GLU A 29 -4.95 1.69 -9.97
CA GLU A 29 -3.53 1.96 -10.17
C GLU A 29 -3.35 3.26 -10.95
N PHE A 30 -2.79 4.28 -10.29
CA PHE A 30 -2.66 5.62 -10.84
C PHE A 30 -1.20 6.03 -11.05
N TYR A 31 -0.85 6.37 -12.29
CA TYR A 31 0.43 6.93 -12.67
C TYR A 31 0.40 8.46 -12.69
N TYR A 32 1.03 9.08 -11.68
CA TYR A 32 1.24 10.52 -11.66
C TYR A 32 2.59 10.88 -12.30
N ARG A 33 2.56 11.48 -13.50
CA ARG A 33 3.76 11.77 -14.30
C ARG A 33 4.89 12.50 -13.54
N PRO A 34 4.62 13.55 -12.74
CA PRO A 34 5.68 14.23 -11.98
C PRO A 34 6.35 13.36 -10.91
N ARG A 35 5.67 12.31 -10.44
CA ARG A 35 6.21 11.36 -9.46
C ARG A 35 7.07 10.27 -10.11
N GLY A 36 6.79 9.89 -11.35
CA GLY A 36 7.59 8.93 -12.12
C GLY A 36 7.32 7.44 -11.82
N TYR A 37 6.37 7.13 -10.93
CA TYR A 37 5.95 5.75 -10.61
C TYR A 37 4.46 5.65 -10.26
N THR A 38 3.88 4.46 -10.36
CA THR A 38 2.47 4.17 -10.02
C THR A 38 2.27 4.04 -8.51
N GLY A 39 1.03 4.23 -8.09
CA GLY A 39 0.58 3.84 -6.76
C GLY A 39 -0.82 3.25 -6.90
N VAL A 40 -1.16 2.32 -6.03
CA VAL A 40 -2.48 1.73 -5.97
C VAL A 40 -3.28 2.46 -4.90
N PHE A 41 -4.46 2.96 -5.28
CA PHE A 41 -5.31 3.81 -4.47
C PHE A 41 -6.70 3.22 -4.33
N ALA A 42 -7.31 3.44 -3.17
CA ALA A 42 -8.74 3.27 -2.91
C ALA A 42 -9.18 4.34 -1.90
N SER A 43 -10.48 4.55 -1.74
CA SER A 43 -10.99 5.45 -0.72
C SER A 43 -11.09 4.77 0.64
N TYR A 44 -10.79 5.51 1.72
CA TYR A 44 -11.05 5.02 3.09
C TYR A 44 -12.54 4.86 3.41
N ASN A 45 -13.45 5.24 2.50
CA ASN A 45 -14.89 4.99 2.60
C ASN A 45 -15.33 3.70 1.91
N GLU A 46 -14.39 2.94 1.33
CA GLU A 46 -14.63 1.74 0.54
C GLU A 46 -13.99 0.51 1.18
N GLN A 47 -14.45 -0.66 0.76
CA GLN A 47 -13.77 -1.94 1.00
C GLN A 47 -13.39 -2.56 -0.35
N PRO A 48 -12.26 -2.17 -0.96
CA PRO A 48 -11.79 -2.82 -2.18
C PRO A 48 -11.48 -4.32 -1.94
N PRO A 49 -11.46 -5.15 -2.99
CA PRO A 49 -11.04 -6.55 -2.86
C PRO A 49 -9.62 -6.67 -2.31
N VAL A 50 -9.31 -7.77 -1.64
CA VAL A 50 -7.94 -8.00 -1.14
C VAL A 50 -6.93 -7.98 -2.28
N GLU A 51 -5.95 -7.09 -2.16
CA GLU A 51 -4.80 -7.02 -3.05
C GLU A 51 -3.57 -7.63 -2.38
N ARG A 52 -2.80 -8.38 -3.16
CA ARG A 52 -1.59 -9.07 -2.75
C ARG A 52 -0.37 -8.44 -3.42
N PHE A 53 0.60 -8.00 -2.63
CA PHE A 53 1.96 -7.72 -3.12
C PHE A 53 2.88 -8.86 -2.72
N PHE A 54 3.69 -9.36 -3.66
CA PHE A 54 4.53 -10.53 -3.41
C PHE A 54 5.81 -10.54 -4.24
N ALA A 55 6.87 -11.17 -3.71
CA ALA A 55 8.11 -11.39 -4.45
C ALA A 55 8.86 -12.61 -3.91
N SER A 56 9.69 -13.23 -4.76
CA SER A 56 10.68 -14.20 -4.30
C SER A 56 11.74 -13.48 -3.46
N VAL A 57 11.90 -13.92 -2.21
CA VAL A 57 12.80 -13.30 -1.23
C VAL A 57 13.52 -14.42 -0.48
N PRO A 58 14.86 -14.39 -0.36
CA PRO A 58 15.58 -15.39 0.43
C PRO A 58 15.04 -15.53 1.85
N ASN A 59 15.22 -16.70 2.43
CA ASN A 59 14.86 -16.90 3.83
C ASN A 59 15.73 -16.03 4.73
N GLY A 60 15.11 -15.40 5.73
CA GLY A 60 15.79 -14.49 6.63
C GLY A 60 14.85 -13.53 7.34
N THR A 61 15.42 -12.73 8.23
CA THR A 61 14.70 -11.66 8.95
C THR A 61 15.01 -10.32 8.31
N TYR A 62 13.98 -9.52 8.07
CA TYR A 62 14.07 -8.25 7.37
C TYR A 62 13.34 -7.15 8.14
N THR A 63 13.85 -5.93 8.07
CA THR A 63 13.04 -4.73 8.32
C THR A 63 12.12 -4.50 7.11
N LEU A 64 10.82 -4.41 7.36
CA LEU A 64 9.78 -4.17 6.38
C LEU A 64 9.53 -2.66 6.25
N TYR A 65 9.73 -2.14 5.05
CA TYR A 65 9.38 -0.77 4.68
C TYR A 65 8.27 -0.75 3.63
N ALA A 66 7.39 0.25 3.71
CA ALA A 66 6.36 0.49 2.72
C ALA A 66 6.30 1.97 2.30
N GLY A 67 6.08 2.21 1.01
CA GLY A 67 5.72 3.51 0.46
C GLY A 67 4.23 3.74 0.63
N LEU A 68 3.83 4.57 1.59
CA LEU A 68 2.42 4.87 1.90
C LEU A 68 2.09 6.33 1.57
N TYR A 69 0.91 6.55 0.98
CA TYR A 69 0.48 7.89 0.60
C TYR A 69 0.09 8.71 1.83
N PHE A 70 0.65 9.91 1.95
CA PHE A 70 0.33 10.81 3.06
C PHE A 70 -0.34 12.08 2.55
N HIS A 71 -1.56 12.33 3.00
CA HIS A 71 -2.26 13.60 2.84
C HIS A 71 -3.03 13.97 4.12
N ALA A 72 -3.47 12.96 4.87
CA ALA A 72 -4.15 13.01 6.15
C ALA A 72 -3.54 11.98 7.10
N ASN A 73 -3.93 12.05 8.38
CA ASN A 73 -3.60 10.96 9.29
C ASN A 73 -4.42 9.74 8.87
N LEU A 74 -3.73 8.64 8.55
CA LEU A 74 -4.34 7.43 8.02
C LEU A 74 -3.80 6.22 8.79
N GLN A 75 -4.71 5.38 9.25
CA GLN A 75 -4.38 4.09 9.84
C GLN A 75 -4.39 3.04 8.72
N TYR A 76 -3.22 2.63 8.26
CA TYR A 76 -3.09 1.58 7.24
C TYR A 76 -3.16 0.20 7.88
N TYR A 77 -3.78 -0.76 7.19
CA TYR A 77 -3.91 -2.15 7.62
C TYR A 77 -3.25 -3.10 6.62
N TRP A 78 -2.65 -4.18 7.12
CA TRP A 78 -2.13 -5.27 6.29
C TRP A 78 -2.04 -6.61 7.03
N GLY A 79 -1.93 -7.69 6.27
CA GLY A 79 -1.76 -9.05 6.78
C GLY A 79 -0.82 -9.89 5.93
N TYR A 80 -0.49 -11.07 6.45
CA TYR A 80 0.33 -12.07 5.75
C TYR A 80 -0.53 -13.23 5.19
N SER A 81 -1.86 -13.09 5.21
CA SER A 81 -2.82 -14.02 4.63
C SER A 81 -3.98 -13.23 4.02
N SER A 82 -4.49 -13.69 2.87
CA SER A 82 -5.68 -13.11 2.23
C SER A 82 -6.95 -13.24 3.08
N SER A 83 -7.00 -14.21 4.00
CA SER A 83 -8.14 -14.39 4.91
C SER A 83 -8.13 -13.42 6.09
N SER A 84 -7.04 -12.70 6.31
CA SER A 84 -6.86 -11.79 7.44
C SER A 84 -5.92 -10.63 7.06
N PRO A 85 -6.32 -9.79 6.09
CA PRO A 85 -5.51 -8.69 5.57
C PRO A 85 -5.41 -7.50 6.53
N GLU A 86 -6.05 -7.53 7.70
CA GLU A 86 -6.07 -6.41 8.65
C GLU A 86 -5.41 -6.73 10.00
N THR A 87 -4.59 -7.79 10.08
CA THR A 87 -3.98 -8.23 11.35
C THR A 87 -2.94 -7.27 11.93
N ASN A 88 -2.32 -6.46 11.08
CA ASN A 88 -1.32 -5.48 11.46
C ASN A 88 -1.80 -4.09 11.05
N SER A 89 -1.26 -3.07 11.70
CA SER A 89 -1.60 -1.69 11.38
C SER A 89 -0.47 -0.71 11.67
N PHE A 90 -0.46 0.42 10.96
CA PHE A 90 0.52 1.50 11.13
C PHE A 90 -0.14 2.87 10.91
N LEU A 91 0.04 3.77 11.87
CA LEU A 91 -0.44 5.14 11.77
C LEU A 91 0.54 5.98 10.95
N VAL A 92 0.07 6.44 9.80
CA VAL A 92 0.76 7.45 9.00
C VAL A 92 0.30 8.83 9.46
N ASP A 93 1.13 9.54 10.22
CA ASP A 93 0.82 10.87 10.79
C ASP A 93 1.87 11.96 10.48
N ARG A 94 2.96 11.59 9.80
CA ARG A 94 4.13 12.43 9.52
C ARG A 94 4.71 12.16 8.14
N GLY A 95 5.34 13.15 7.52
CA GLY A 95 5.94 13.04 6.19
C GLY A 95 5.60 14.23 5.30
N SER A 96 6.00 14.16 4.03
CA SER A 96 5.63 15.12 3.01
C SER A 96 4.21 14.83 2.51
N ARG A 97 3.34 15.84 2.51
CA ARG A 97 1.94 15.68 2.08
C ARG A 97 1.82 15.65 0.55
N GLY A 98 0.81 14.94 0.05
CA GLY A 98 0.53 14.82 -1.39
C GLY A 98 1.50 13.88 -2.11
N THR A 99 2.21 13.02 -1.36
CA THR A 99 3.16 12.05 -1.92
C THR A 99 3.23 10.79 -1.08
N PHE A 100 3.85 9.76 -1.66
CA PHE A 100 4.29 8.58 -0.93
C PHE A 100 5.52 8.91 -0.09
N ASN A 101 5.53 8.41 1.14
CA ASN A 101 6.66 8.45 2.05
C ASN A 101 7.00 7.02 2.46
N GLU A 102 8.26 6.77 2.78
CA GLU A 102 8.69 5.44 3.23
C GLU A 102 8.58 5.33 4.75
N TYR A 103 7.87 4.30 5.23
CA TYR A 103 7.70 4.01 6.65
C TYR A 103 8.23 2.62 6.97
N ALA A 104 8.93 2.49 8.10
CA ALA A 104 9.28 1.19 8.66
C ALA A 104 8.05 0.63 9.40
N LEU A 105 7.50 -0.48 8.90
CA LEU A 105 6.32 -1.13 9.47
C LEU A 105 6.67 -2.13 10.57
N GLY A 106 7.95 -2.53 10.68
CA GLY A 106 8.43 -3.47 11.69
C GLY A 106 9.44 -4.44 11.11
N THR A 107 9.55 -5.62 11.71
CA THR A 107 10.35 -6.73 11.20
C THR A 107 9.47 -7.89 10.76
N VAL A 108 9.95 -8.66 9.78
CA VAL A 108 9.29 -9.86 9.25
C VAL A 108 10.32 -10.96 9.02
N THR A 109 9.91 -12.22 9.24
CA THR A 109 10.73 -13.40 8.91
C THR A 109 10.15 -14.10 7.70
N VAL A 110 10.97 -14.31 6.67
CA VAL A 110 10.64 -15.08 5.47
C VAL A 110 11.20 -16.50 5.62
N THR A 111 10.36 -17.51 5.47
CA THR A 111 10.73 -18.93 5.67
C THR A 111 10.55 -19.82 4.44
N ASN A 112 9.79 -19.37 3.44
CA ASN A 112 9.42 -20.18 2.27
C ASN A 112 9.93 -19.61 0.94
N GLY A 113 10.96 -18.75 0.97
CA GLY A 113 11.53 -18.15 -0.23
C GLY A 113 10.65 -17.11 -0.92
N VAL A 114 9.51 -16.74 -0.31
CA VAL A 114 8.53 -15.78 -0.83
C VAL A 114 8.06 -14.89 0.31
N PHE A 115 8.04 -13.59 0.05
CA PHE A 115 7.35 -12.60 0.90
C PHE A 115 6.03 -12.20 0.25
N GLU A 116 5.00 -12.07 1.07
CA GLU A 116 3.66 -11.68 0.65
C GLU A 116 3.05 -10.75 1.70
N ILE A 117 2.30 -9.75 1.24
CA ILE A 117 1.49 -8.87 2.07
C ILE A 117 0.15 -8.66 1.38
N PHE A 118 -0.91 -8.67 2.18
CA PHE A 118 -2.29 -8.52 1.74
C PHE A 118 -2.87 -7.26 2.34
N VAL A 119 -3.54 -6.46 1.51
CA VAL A 119 -4.08 -5.15 1.88
C VAL A 119 -5.48 -4.99 1.28
N ASP A 120 -6.37 -4.32 2.00
CA ASP A 120 -7.73 -4.00 1.57
C ASP A 120 -8.31 -2.76 2.26
N ARG A 121 -7.56 -2.12 3.17
CA ARG A 121 -8.13 -1.08 4.02
C ARG A 121 -7.13 -0.05 4.54
N ALA A 122 -7.61 1.18 4.67
CA ALA A 122 -7.09 2.17 5.60
C ALA A 122 -8.24 3.01 6.18
N ASP A 123 -8.10 3.46 7.41
CA ASP A 123 -9.09 4.32 8.06
C ASP A 123 -8.57 5.76 8.18
N LEU A 124 -9.44 6.74 7.90
CA LEU A 124 -9.15 8.14 8.21
C LEU A 124 -9.10 8.34 9.72
N VAL A 125 -7.98 8.84 10.22
CA VAL A 125 -7.88 9.33 11.60
C VAL A 125 -8.18 10.83 11.58
N PRO A 126 -9.28 11.29 12.20
CA PRO A 126 -9.66 12.69 12.19
C PRO A 126 -8.55 13.59 12.75
N GLY A 127 -8.43 14.80 12.19
CA GLY A 127 -7.54 15.84 12.71
C GLY A 127 -6.65 16.50 11.67
N ARG A 128 -6.51 15.95 10.46
CA ARG A 128 -5.66 16.54 9.42
C ARG A 128 -6.08 16.17 7.99
N GLY A 129 -6.68 17.11 7.24
CA GLY A 129 -7.04 16.90 5.83
C GLY A 129 -8.25 15.98 5.59
N THR A 130 -8.81 16.02 4.38
CA THR A 130 -10.08 15.33 4.04
C THR A 130 -10.09 14.66 2.67
N TYR A 131 -8.99 14.71 1.91
CA TYR A 131 -8.90 14.02 0.61
C TYR A 131 -9.20 12.51 0.81
N PRO A 132 -10.03 11.85 -0.02
CA PRO A 132 -10.64 10.59 0.38
C PRO A 132 -9.79 9.34 0.16
N PHE A 133 -8.62 9.45 -0.49
CA PHE A 133 -7.85 8.30 -0.97
C PHE A 133 -6.60 8.02 -0.14
N TYR A 134 -6.41 6.74 0.21
CA TYR A 134 -5.15 6.19 0.71
C TYR A 134 -4.46 5.39 -0.40
N GLY A 135 -3.19 5.03 -0.22
CA GLY A 135 -2.53 4.21 -1.23
C GLY A 135 -1.19 3.60 -0.84
N TRP A 136 -0.80 2.60 -1.62
CA TRP A 136 0.45 1.85 -1.54
C TRP A 136 1.26 2.02 -2.83
N ALA A 137 2.59 2.09 -2.76
CA ALA A 137 3.43 2.23 -3.95
C ALA A 137 4.61 1.27 -4.03
N TRP A 138 5.23 0.91 -2.91
CA TRP A 138 6.31 -0.07 -2.89
C TRP A 138 6.42 -0.77 -1.55
N ILE A 139 7.02 -1.96 -1.57
CA ILE A 139 7.50 -2.69 -0.41
C ILE A 139 9.00 -2.88 -0.55
N ARG A 140 9.75 -2.63 0.52
CA ARG A 140 11.21 -2.81 0.54
C ARG A 140 11.60 -3.58 1.79
N LEU A 141 12.36 -4.66 1.58
CA LEU A 141 12.91 -5.48 2.66
C LEU A 141 14.40 -5.19 2.80
N VAL A 142 14.86 -4.97 4.02
CA VAL A 142 16.28 -4.80 4.35
C VAL A 142 16.68 -5.89 5.32
N PRO A 143 17.69 -6.73 5.02
CA PRO A 143 18.18 -7.72 5.97
C PRO A 143 18.52 -7.08 7.32
N VAL A 144 18.07 -7.71 8.41
CA VAL A 144 18.51 -7.34 9.76
C VAL A 144 19.95 -7.86 9.96
N PRO A 145 20.84 -7.11 10.63
CA PRO A 145 22.19 -7.57 10.96
C PRO A 145 22.22 -8.85 11.80
#